data_AF-A0A3M2X2E6-F1
#
_entry.id   AF-A0A3M2X2E6-F1
#
_cell.length_a   1.000
_cell.length_b   1.000
_cell.length_c   1.000
_cell.angle_alpha   90.00
_cell.angle_beta   90.00
_cell.angle_gamma   90.00
#
_symmetry.space_group_name_H-M   'P 1'
#
loop_
_entity.id
_entity.type
_entity.pdbx_description
1 polymer ?
#
loop_
_entity_poly.entity_id
_entity_poly.type
_entity_poly.pdbx_seq_one_letter_code
_entity_poly.pdbx_strand_id
1 'polypeptide(L)' 'SSIACRQVGPIRFKETLKDGDEVFKERTSLVFKTMQVVRFFDKKRNALVYLVYSDRVIEGSPQNAVTAIPILPWVTAPAP' A
#
# COMPACT_ATOMS: atom_id res chain seq x y z
N SER A 1 -4.16 -11.43 5.87
CA SER A 1 -3.54 -10.68 4.77
C SER A 1 -2.28 -10.07 5.33
N SER A 2 -1.17 -10.13 4.59
CA SER A 2 0.06 -9.43 4.95
C SER A 2 0.55 -8.65 3.74
N ILE A 3 1.22 -7.53 3.97
CA ILE A 3 1.85 -6.72 2.94
C ILE A 3 3.23 -6.31 3.44
N ALA A 4 4.21 -6.31 2.54
CA ALA A 4 5.57 -5.88 2.82
C ALA A 4 6.09 -5.10 1.62
N CYS A 5 5.99 -3.78 1.69
CA CYS A 5 6.50 -2.88 0.67
C CYS A 5 7.83 -2.27 1.10
N ARG A 6 8.76 -2.10 0.16
CA ARG A 6 10.10 -1.53 0.40
C ARG A 6 10.47 -0.59 -0.73
N GLN A 7 11.17 0.50 -0.41
CA GLN A 7 11.80 1.33 -1.44
C GLN A 7 13.03 0.58 -1.98
N VAL A 8 12.96 0.16 -3.24
CA VAL A 8 14.04 -0.55 -3.96
C VAL A 8 14.61 0.27 -5.11
N GLY A 9 14.23 1.55 -5.20
CA GLY A 9 14.66 2.47 -6.24
C GLY A 9 14.29 3.93 -5.93
N PRO A 10 14.66 4.88 -6.80
CA PRO A 10 14.21 6.26 -6.67
C PRO A 10 12.70 6.37 -6.85
N ILE A 11 12.02 7.06 -5.93
CA ILE A 11 10.59 7.31 -6.00
C ILE A 11 10.36 8.68 -6.65
N ARG A 12 9.51 8.71 -7.68
CA ARG A 12 9.08 9.94 -8.36
C ARG A 12 7.56 9.92 -8.54
N PHE A 13 6.91 11.01 -8.16
CA PHE A 13 5.48 11.19 -8.41
C PHE A 13 5.29 11.69 -9.84
N LYS A 14 4.52 10.95 -10.65
CA LYS A 14 4.11 11.40 -11.99
C LYS A 14 2.94 12.37 -11.94
N GLU A 15 2.11 12.22 -10.92
CA GLU A 15 0.90 12.99 -10.68
C GLU A 15 0.66 13.15 -9.17
N THR A 16 -0.23 14.05 -8.80
CA THR A 16 -0.67 14.20 -7.41
C THR A 16 -1.45 12.95 -7.01
N LEU A 17 -0.98 12.26 -5.98
CA LEU A 17 -1.71 11.12 -5.42
C LEU A 17 -2.99 11.59 -4.72
N LYS A 18 -4.08 10.85 -4.95
CA LYS A 18 -5.31 10.97 -4.17
C LYS A 18 -5.11 10.24 -2.84
N ASP A 19 -5.76 10.72 -1.80
CA ASP A 19 -5.79 9.99 -0.54
C ASP A 19 -6.64 8.72 -0.71
N GLY A 20 -6.05 7.56 -0.43
CA GLY A 20 -6.71 6.27 -0.58
C GLY A 20 -6.77 5.78 -2.02
N ASP A 21 -5.77 6.14 -2.83
CA ASP A 21 -5.65 5.72 -4.22
C ASP A 21 -5.61 4.18 -4.33
N GLU A 22 -6.56 3.60 -5.07
CA GLU A 22 -6.64 2.14 -5.23
C GLU A 22 -5.50 1.67 -6.13
N VAL A 23 -4.60 0.86 -5.57
CA VAL A 23 -3.46 0.32 -6.31
C VAL A 23 -3.64 -1.13 -6.73
N PHE A 24 -4.56 -1.87 -6.09
CA PHE A 24 -4.88 -3.24 -6.44
C PHE A 24 -6.26 -3.63 -5.90
N LYS A 25 -6.99 -4.43 -6.67
CA LYS A 25 -8.27 -5.02 -6.26
C LYS A 25 -8.46 -6.37 -6.90
N GLU A 26 -8.71 -7.39 -6.07
CA GLU A 26 -8.91 -8.76 -6.53
C GLU A 26 -10.03 -9.45 -5.77
N ARG A 27 -10.89 -10.14 -6.52
CA ARG A 27 -11.93 -10.98 -5.95
C ARG A 27 -11.33 -12.32 -5.52
N THR A 28 -11.34 -12.58 -4.22
CA THR A 28 -10.72 -13.77 -3.61
C THR A 28 -11.72 -14.90 -3.36
N SER A 29 -13.02 -14.70 -3.59
CA SER A 29 -14.04 -15.74 -3.43
C SER A 29 -15.27 -15.53 -4.33
N LEU A 30 -15.95 -16.63 -4.66
CA LEU A 30 -17.28 -16.65 -5.28
C LEU A 30 -18.31 -15.85 -4.46
N VAL A 31 -18.18 -15.83 -3.14
CA VAL A 31 -19.14 -15.20 -2.22
C VAL A 31 -18.50 -13.95 -1.60
N PHE A 32 -18.57 -12.83 -2.34
CA PHE A 32 -18.36 -11.44 -1.89
C PHE A 32 -17.04 -11.05 -1.20
N LYS A 33 -15.97 -11.85 -1.27
CA LYS A 33 -14.67 -11.45 -0.72
C LYS A 33 -13.82 -10.75 -1.78
N THR A 34 -13.50 -9.49 -1.54
CA THR A 34 -12.53 -8.71 -2.30
C THR A 34 -11.38 -8.31 -1.40
N MET A 35 -10.16 -8.47 -1.89
CA MET A 35 -8.96 -7.87 -1.30
C MET A 35 -8.68 -6.57 -2.03
N GLN A 36 -8.51 -5.49 -1.28
CA GLN A 36 -8.15 -4.18 -1.81
C GLN A 36 -6.84 -3.73 -1.19
N VAL A 37 -6.00 -3.10 -2.01
CA VAL A 37 -4.81 -2.40 -1.56
C VAL A 37 -4.97 -0.94 -1.96
N VAL A 38 -4.89 -0.06 -0.98
CA VAL A 38 -4.95 1.39 -1.18
C VAL A 38 -3.67 2.04 -0.71
N ARG A 39 -3.31 3.15 -1.35
CA ARG A 39 -2.10 3.91 -1.07
C ARG A 39 -2.45 5.33 -0.63
N PHE A 40 -1.75 5.79 0.39
CA PHE A 40 -1.79 7.17 0.87
C PHE A 40 -0.40 7.78 0.80
N PHE A 41 -0.34 9.11 0.64
CA PHE A 41 0.90 9.86 0.81
C PHE A 41 0.82 10.74 2.06
N ASP A 42 1.50 10.32 3.12
CA ASP A 42 1.69 11.14 4.31
C ASP A 42 2.74 12.21 4.01
N LYS A 43 2.27 13.38 3.55
CA LYS A 43 3.11 14.55 3.25
C LYS A 43 3.92 15.02 4.45
N LYS A 44 3.37 14.93 5.67
CA LYS A 44 4.03 15.40 6.89
C LYS A 44 5.24 14.53 7.24
N ARG A 45 5.13 13.22 7.00
CA ARG A 45 6.19 12.24 7.30
C ARG A 45 6.99 11.80 6.07
N ASN A 46 6.70 12.41 4.91
CA ASN A 46 7.23 12.04 3.60
C ASN A 46 7.24 10.51 3.38
N ALA A 47 6.08 9.87 3.56
CA ALA A 47 5.96 8.42 3.54
C ALA A 47 4.78 7.95 2.68
N LEU A 48 4.96 6.83 1.98
CA LEU A 48 3.87 6.11 1.34
C LEU A 48 3.31 5.08 2.32
N VAL A 49 2.00 5.11 2.53
CA VAL A 49 1.32 4.14 3.39
C VAL A 49 0.43 3.26 2.53
N TYR A 50 0.63 1.95 2.61
CA TYR A 50 -0.18 0.96 1.93
C TYR A 50 -1.02 0.22 2.95
N LEU A 51 -2.33 0.16 2.71
CA LEU A 51 -3.29 -0.57 3.53
C LEU A 51 -3.93 -1.66 2.68
N VAL A 52 -3.88 -2.89 3.17
CA VAL A 52 -4.65 -4.01 2.63
C VAL A 52 -5.84 -4.25 3.54
N TYR A 53 -7.04 -4.31 2.96
CA TYR A 53 -8.25 -4.70 3.69
C TYR A 53 -9.15 -5.58 2.81
N SER A 54 -10.11 -6.23 3.47
CA SER A 54 -11.15 -7.00 2.81
C SER A 54 -12.52 -6.48 3.22
N ASP A 55 -13.45 -6.49 2.27
CA ASP A 55 -14.85 -6.08 2.40
C ASP A 55 -15.75 -7.01 3.24
N ARG A 56 -15.18 -7.91 4.06
CA ARG A 56 -15.98 -8.82 4.89
C ARG A 56 -16.60 -8.06 6.08
N VAL A 57 -17.88 -7.73 5.96
CA VAL A 57 -18.65 -6.95 6.97
C VAL A 57 -19.15 -7.80 8.15
N ILE A 58 -19.10 -9.14 8.10
CA ILE A 58 -19.84 -9.98 9.05
C ILE A 58 -18.96 -11.16 9.55
N GLU A 59 -18.80 -11.24 10.89
CA GLU A 59 -18.22 -12.35 11.70
C GLU A 59 -16.75 -12.76 11.48
N GLY A 60 -15.80 -11.85 11.72
CA GLY A 60 -14.40 -12.23 11.92
C GLY A 60 -13.45 -11.05 12.09
N SER A 61 -12.26 -11.30 12.64
CA SER A 61 -11.21 -10.26 12.74
C SER A 61 -10.86 -9.76 11.34
N PRO A 62 -11.03 -8.47 11.03
CA PRO A 62 -10.65 -7.92 9.73
C PRO A 62 -9.16 -8.17 9.54
N GLN A 63 -8.80 -8.92 8.51
CA GLN A 63 -7.40 -9.17 8.18
C GLN A 63 -6.84 -7.97 7.43
N ASN A 64 -6.57 -6.91 8.19
CA ASN A 64 -5.94 -5.71 7.68
C ASN A 64 -4.43 -5.80 7.87
N ALA A 65 -3.67 -5.31 6.91
CA ALA A 65 -2.22 -5.17 7.03
C ALA A 65 -1.80 -3.81 6.50
N VAL A 66 -0.79 -3.22 7.14
CA VAL A 66 -0.29 -1.90 6.80
C VAL A 66 1.23 -1.95 6.63
N THR A 67 1.74 -1.18 5.67
CA THR A 67 3.17 -0.87 5.59
C THR A 67 3.35 0.61 5.31
N ALA A 68 4.20 1.26 6.08
CA ALA A 68 4.66 2.61 5.82
C ALA A 68 6.08 2.56 5.26
N ILE A 69 6.30 3.19 4.11
CA ILE A 69 7.58 3.26 3.42
C ILE A 69 8.02 4.72 3.49
N PRO A 70 9.05 5.06 4.29
CA PRO A 70 9.62 6.39 4.24
C PRO A 70 10.21 6.62 2.84
N ILE A 71 9.93 7.76 2.24
CA ILE A 71 10.56 8.17 0.97
C ILE A 71 11.89 8.79 1.34
N LEU A 72 12.96 8.01 1.17
CA LEU A 72 14.31 8.44 1.44
C LEU A 72 15.03 8.84 0.14
N PRO A 73 16.01 9.75 0.20
CA PRO A 73 16.93 9.97 -0.91
C PRO A 73 17.52 8.64 -1.38
N TRP A 74 17.46 8.40 -2.69
CA TRP A 74 17.99 7.16 -3.26
C TRP A 74 19.49 7.31 -3.50
N VAL A 75 20.29 6.48 -2.83
CA VAL A 75 21.75 6.45 -3.05
C VAL A 75 22.01 5.70 -4.35
N THR A 76 22.57 6.38 -5.34
CA THR A 76 22.93 5.81 -6.65
C THR A 76 24.28 5.08 -6.65
N ALA A 77 24.80 4.72 -5.46
CA ALA A 77 25.98 3.88 -5.39
C ALA A 77 25.68 2.55 -6.11
N PRO A 78 26.61 2.06 -6.96
CA PRO A 78 26.42 0.78 -7.62
C PRO A 78 26.20 -0.30 -6.55
N ALA A 79 25.22 -1.17 -6.80
CA ALA A 79 25.06 -2.36 -5.98
C ALA A 79 26.35 -3.19 -6.06
N PRO A 80 26.77 -3.82 -4.95
CA PRO A 80 27.90 -4.76 -4.98
C PRO A 80 27.65 -5.93 -5.93
#